data_AF-A0A1A0UFE6-F1
#
_entry.id   AF-A0A1A0UFE6-F1
#
_cell.length_a   1.000
_cell.length_b   1.000
_cell.length_c   1.000
_cell.angle_alpha   90.00
_cell.angle_beta   90.00
_cell.angle_gamma   90.00
#
_symmetry.space_group_name_H-M   'P 1'
#
loop_
_entity.id
_entity.type
_entity.pdbx_description
1 polymer ?
#
loop_
_entity_poly.entity_id
_entity_poly.type
_entity_poly.pdbx_seq_one_letter_code
_entity_poly.pdbx_strand_id
1 'polypeptide(L)'
;MTTSEIATVLAWHDALNAADLETLVALSSDDIEIGDAHGAAQGHEALRGWAASRHATAELGRMYVHNGVVVVEQKVSAPDNPGAVTTAASAFRVVHDHVTSVFRHDDLASALAATELTENDLVN
;
A
#
# COMPACT_ATOMS: atom_id res chain seq x y z
N MET A 1 17.67 5.98 -4.37
CA MET A 1 17.46 5.07 -3.23
C MET A 1 16.18 4.33 -3.54
N THR A 2 16.20 3.01 -3.69
CA THR A 2 15.02 2.22 -4.08
C THR A 2 14.81 1.05 -3.11
N THR A 3 15.90 0.46 -2.62
CA THR A 3 15.85 -0.71 -1.73
C THR A 3 15.24 -0.45 -0.35
N SER A 4 15.51 0.69 0.32
CA SER A 4 14.90 0.94 1.63
C SER A 4 13.43 1.35 1.54
N GLU A 5 13.04 2.10 0.50
CA GLU A 5 11.63 2.43 0.22
C GLU A 5 10.78 1.17 0.01
N ILE A 6 11.29 0.23 -0.79
CA ILE A 6 10.66 -1.09 -0.97
C ILE A 6 10.60 -1.84 0.36
N ALA A 7 11.68 -1.87 1.13
CA ALA A 7 11.72 -2.57 2.42
C ALA A 7 10.69 -2.00 3.41
N THR A 8 10.53 -0.68 3.48
CA THR A 8 9.50 -0.02 4.29
C THR A 8 8.10 -0.44 3.84
N VAL A 9 7.81 -0.44 2.54
CA VAL A 9 6.49 -0.83 2.02
C VAL A 9 6.20 -2.31 2.27
N LEU A 10 7.20 -3.19 2.12
CA LEU A 10 7.07 -4.60 2.45
C LEU A 10 6.78 -4.81 3.94
N ALA A 11 7.54 -4.15 4.82
CA ALA A 11 7.33 -4.23 6.27
C ALA A 11 5.97 -3.66 6.69
N TRP A 12 5.54 -2.56 6.07
CA TRP A 12 4.23 -1.96 6.31
C TRP A 12 3.09 -2.90 5.90
N HIS A 13 3.24 -3.57 4.75
CA HIS A 13 2.25 -4.54 4.26
C HIS A 13 2.18 -5.79 5.13
N ASP A 14 3.34 -6.30 5.57
CA ASP A 14 3.42 -7.43 6.49
C ASP A 14 2.72 -7.12 7.82
N ALA A 15 2.98 -5.94 8.39
CA ALA A 15 2.30 -5.46 9.60
C ALA A 15 0.78 -5.36 9.40
N LEU A 16 0.33 -4.85 8.25
CA LEU A 16 -1.10 -4.80 7.90
C LEU A 16 -1.72 -6.19 7.81
N ASN A 17 -1.07 -7.13 7.12
CA ASN A 17 -1.55 -8.50 6.97
C ASN A 17 -1.57 -9.27 8.30
N ALA A 18 -0.61 -9.01 9.19
CA ALA A 18 -0.53 -9.59 10.53
C ALA A 18 -1.47 -8.92 11.55
N ALA A 19 -2.19 -7.86 11.15
CA ALA A 19 -2.97 -7.00 12.03
C ALA A 19 -2.16 -6.37 13.19
N ASP A 20 -0.85 -6.16 12.98
CA ASP A 20 0.03 -5.48 13.92
C ASP A 20 -0.06 -3.96 13.73
N LEU A 21 -1.08 -3.36 14.36
CA LEU A 21 -1.36 -1.92 14.27
C LEU A 21 -0.27 -1.06 14.94
N GLU A 22 0.51 -1.61 15.87
CA GLU A 22 1.59 -0.87 16.52
C GLU A 22 2.75 -0.67 15.55
N THR A 23 3.20 -1.76 14.92
CA THR A 23 4.24 -1.71 13.87
C THR A 23 3.77 -0.90 12.66
N LEU A 24 2.50 -1.06 12.24
CA LEU A 24 1.93 -0.32 11.12
C LEU A 24 2.01 1.20 11.34
N VAL A 25 1.68 1.66 12.54
CA VAL A 25 1.77 3.07 12.92
C VAL A 25 3.22 3.53 13.03
N ALA A 26 4.11 2.71 13.59
CA ALA A 26 5.53 3.06 13.70
C ALA A 26 6.23 3.23 12.33
N LEU A 27 5.74 2.54 11.30
CA LEU A 27 6.23 2.67 9.92
C LEU A 27 5.55 3.81 9.13
N SER A 28 4.62 4.53 9.75
CA SER A 28 3.82 5.58 9.11
C SER A 28 4.18 6.96 9.67
N SER A 29 4.05 7.99 8.83
CA SER A 29 4.15 9.39 9.29
C SER A 29 2.95 9.76 10.15
N ASP A 30 3.14 10.69 11.09
CA ASP A 30 2.07 11.19 11.97
C ASP A 30 0.85 11.73 11.20
N ASP A 31 1.11 12.31 10.02
CA ASP A 31 0.14 12.87 9.09
C ASP A 31 -0.19 11.96 7.90
N ILE A 32 0.04 10.66 8.02
CA ILE A 32 -0.21 9.69 6.94
C ILE A 32 -1.60 9.88 6.31
N GLU A 33 -1.62 9.97 4.99
CA GLU A 33 -2.86 10.01 4.22
C GLU A 33 -3.22 8.59 3.73
N ILE A 34 -4.45 8.15 3.96
CA ILE A 34 -4.98 6.90 3.42
C ILE A 34 -6.18 7.23 2.55
N GLY A 35 -6.10 6.87 1.27
CA GLY A 35 -7.14 7.17 0.30
C GLY A 35 -7.50 6.00 -0.61
N ASP A 36 -8.69 6.10 -1.19
CA ASP A 36 -9.15 5.32 -2.33
C ASP A 36 -10.09 6.19 -3.20
N ALA A 37 -10.70 5.59 -4.22
CA ALA A 37 -11.61 6.28 -5.14
C ALA A 37 -12.82 6.97 -4.44
N HIS A 38 -13.16 6.61 -3.21
CA HIS A 38 -14.30 7.15 -2.46
C HIS A 38 -13.90 8.27 -1.48
N GLY A 39 -12.61 8.56 -1.32
CA GLY A 39 -12.11 9.63 -0.48
C GLY A 39 -10.80 9.30 0.22
N ALA A 40 -10.31 10.25 1.02
CA ALA A 40 -9.11 10.10 1.83
C ALA A 40 -9.37 10.52 3.28
N ALA A 41 -8.60 9.92 4.19
CA ALA A 41 -8.55 10.23 5.60
C ALA A 41 -7.09 10.38 6.04
N GLN A 42 -6.85 11.16 7.09
CA GLN A 42 -5.49 11.52 7.51
C GLN A 42 -5.22 11.18 8.98
N GLY A 43 -3.98 10.77 9.25
CA GLY A 43 -3.42 10.55 10.57
C GLY A 43 -3.55 9.12 11.10
N HIS A 44 -2.89 8.86 12.21
CA HIS A 44 -2.82 7.51 12.79
C HIS A 44 -4.18 6.94 13.24
N GLU A 45 -5.14 7.77 13.65
CA GLU A 45 -6.49 7.27 13.96
C GLU A 45 -7.22 6.78 12.70
N ALA A 46 -7.10 7.52 11.60
CA ALA A 46 -7.62 7.10 10.30
C ALA A 46 -6.96 5.80 9.83
N LEU A 47 -5.63 5.70 9.97
CA LEU A 47 -4.88 4.49 9.64
C LEU A 47 -5.39 3.27 10.40
N ARG A 48 -5.55 3.39 11.72
CA ARG A 48 -6.03 2.30 12.58
C ARG A 48 -7.46 1.89 12.23
N GLY A 49 -8.35 2.85 12.02
CA GLY A 49 -9.73 2.59 11.61
C GLY A 49 -9.81 1.88 10.26
N TRP A 50 -9.04 2.36 9.28
CA TRP A 50 -8.95 1.75 7.96
C TRP A 50 -8.40 0.33 8.02
N ALA A 51 -7.29 0.11 8.73
CA ALA A 51 -6.68 -1.22 8.87
C ALA A 51 -7.63 -2.21 9.58
N ALA A 52 -8.33 -1.76 10.62
CA ALA A 52 -9.31 -2.59 11.34
C ALA A 52 -10.57 -2.93 10.51
N SER A 53 -10.97 -2.05 9.59
CA SER A 53 -12.11 -2.28 8.67
C SER A 53 -11.80 -3.30 7.57
N ARG A 54 -10.52 -3.64 7.38
CA ARG A 54 -10.08 -4.50 6.29
C ARG A 54 -10.26 -5.96 6.67
N HIS A 55 -11.13 -6.65 5.93
CA HIS A 55 -11.43 -8.08 6.14
C HIS A 55 -10.68 -9.01 5.18
N ALA A 56 -9.75 -8.51 4.35
CA ALA A 56 -9.10 -9.29 3.30
C ALA A 56 -7.56 -9.23 3.41
N THR A 57 -6.90 -10.34 3.11
CA THR A 57 -5.44 -10.38 2.96
C THR A 57 -5.05 -10.02 1.53
N ALA A 58 -3.88 -9.41 1.36
CA ALA A 58 -3.31 -9.16 0.04
C ALA A 58 -1.99 -9.90 -0.10
N GLU A 59 -1.83 -10.62 -1.19
CA GLU A 59 -0.53 -11.10 -1.64
C GLU A 59 0.08 -10.07 -2.58
N LEU A 60 1.35 -9.73 -2.35
CA LEU A 60 2.06 -8.75 -3.18
C LEU A 60 2.53 -9.39 -4.49
N GLY A 61 2.32 -8.67 -5.59
CA GLY A 61 2.74 -9.02 -6.94
C GLY A 61 3.89 -8.14 -7.41
N ARG A 62 3.76 -7.59 -8.61
CA ARG A 62 4.76 -6.68 -9.19
C ARG A 62 4.87 -5.40 -8.36
N MET A 63 6.10 -4.90 -8.22
CA MET A 63 6.40 -3.64 -7.53
C MET A 63 7.15 -2.70 -8.46
N TYR A 64 6.80 -1.43 -8.40
CA TYR A 64 7.41 -0.37 -9.19
C TYR A 64 7.87 0.72 -8.23
N VAL A 65 9.05 1.30 -8.46
CA VAL A 65 9.61 2.33 -7.57
C VAL A 65 10.24 3.47 -8.35
N HIS A 66 9.85 4.69 -8.01
CA HIS A 66 10.47 5.89 -8.57
C HIS A 66 10.32 7.07 -7.62
N ASN A 67 11.44 7.73 -7.26
CA ASN A 67 11.47 8.96 -6.45
C ASN A 67 10.62 8.93 -5.17
N GLY A 68 10.72 7.87 -4.35
CA GLY A 68 9.94 7.74 -3.12
C GLY A 68 8.49 7.31 -3.33
N VAL A 69 8.07 7.07 -4.57
CA VAL A 69 6.78 6.46 -4.87
C VAL A 69 6.99 4.97 -5.13
N VAL A 70 6.22 4.13 -4.45
CA VAL A 70 6.22 2.68 -4.65
C VAL A 70 4.82 2.25 -5.02
N VAL A 71 4.63 1.65 -6.20
CA VAL A 71 3.36 1.04 -6.60
C VAL A 71 3.47 -0.46 -6.43
N VAL A 72 2.47 -1.06 -5.79
CA VAL A 72 2.44 -2.49 -5.51
C VAL A 72 1.14 -3.08 -6.06
N GLU A 73 1.28 -4.06 -6.95
CA GLU A 73 0.18 -4.92 -7.37
C GLU A 73 -0.20 -5.86 -6.22
N GLN A 74 -1.49 -6.05 -5.99
CA GLN A 74 -2.02 -6.84 -4.89
C GLN A 74 -3.06 -7.82 -5.39
N LYS A 75 -2.94 -9.07 -4.98
CA LYS A 75 -3.98 -10.07 -5.13
C LYS A 75 -4.75 -10.16 -3.82
N VAL A 76 -5.97 -9.65 -3.84
CA VAL A 76 -6.84 -9.59 -2.66
C VAL A 76 -7.76 -10.79 -2.68
N SER A 77 -7.70 -11.56 -1.59
CA SER A 77 -8.55 -12.74 -1.37
C SER A 77 -9.47 -12.47 -0.19
N ALA A 78 -10.77 -12.63 -0.39
CA ALA A 78 -11.73 -12.53 0.70
C ALA A 78 -11.79 -13.86 1.47
N PRO A 79 -11.80 -13.85 2.81
CA PRO A 79 -11.86 -15.08 3.61
C PRO A 79 -13.15 -15.87 3.35
N ASP A 80 -14.24 -15.18 3.01
CA ASP A 80 -15.54 -15.80 2.71
C ASP A 80 -15.60 -16.44 1.31
N ASN A 81 -14.66 -16.10 0.42
CA ASN A 81 -14.56 -16.67 -0.92
C ASN A 81 -13.10 -16.68 -1.41
N PRO A 82 -12.27 -17.60 -0.87
CA PRO A 82 -10.85 -17.66 -1.20
C PRO A 82 -10.57 -18.01 -2.68
N GLY A 83 -11.58 -18.46 -3.43
CA GLY A 83 -11.48 -18.71 -4.88
C GLY A 83 -11.68 -17.45 -5.74
N ALA A 84 -12.24 -16.38 -5.18
CA ALA A 84 -12.43 -15.10 -5.88
C ALA A 84 -11.26 -14.16 -5.56
N VAL A 85 -10.17 -14.31 -6.30
CA VAL A 85 -9.02 -13.40 -6.23
C VAL A 85 -9.32 -12.19 -7.09
N THR A 86 -9.25 -11.00 -6.49
CA THR A 86 -9.31 -9.73 -7.21
C THR A 86 -7.93 -9.12 -7.26
N THR A 87 -7.54 -8.61 -8.42
CA THR A 87 -6.31 -7.80 -8.54
C THR A 87 -6.65 -6.36 -8.20
N ALA A 88 -5.82 -5.74 -7.38
CA ALA A 88 -5.86 -4.32 -7.05
C ALA A 88 -4.41 -3.78 -7.07
N ALA A 89 -4.24 -2.49 -6.89
CA ALA A 89 -2.92 -1.92 -6.65
C ALA A 89 -2.97 -0.82 -5.61
N SER A 90 -1.86 -0.61 -4.90
CA SER A 90 -1.70 0.50 -3.97
C SER A 90 -0.46 1.30 -4.33
N ALA A 91 -0.61 2.63 -4.38
CA ALA A 91 0.47 3.57 -4.52
C ALA A 91 0.86 4.09 -3.14
N PHE A 92 2.15 4.01 -2.81
CA PHE A 92 2.72 4.46 -1.55
C PHE A 92 3.64 5.63 -1.81
N ARG A 93 3.64 6.60 -0.91
CA ARG A 93 4.71 7.60 -0.80
C ARG A 93 5.53 7.30 0.45
N VAL A 94 6.83 7.14 0.27
CA VAL A 94 7.79 6.91 1.35
C VAL A 94 8.74 8.10 1.43
N VAL A 95 8.91 8.64 2.63
CA VAL A 95 9.85 9.73 2.93
C VAL A 95 10.54 9.40 4.24
N HIS A 96 11.88 9.42 4.24
CA HIS A 96 12.69 9.09 5.42
C HIS A 96 12.29 7.77 6.09
N ASP A 97 12.13 6.71 5.29
CA ASP A 97 11.74 5.36 5.73
C ASP A 97 10.35 5.26 6.40
N HIS A 98 9.51 6.29 6.28
CA HIS A 98 8.12 6.29 6.74
C HIS A 98 7.15 6.41 5.56
N VAL A 99 6.04 5.70 5.65
CA VAL A 99 4.93 5.84 4.70
C VAL A 99 4.15 7.11 5.03
N THR A 100 4.12 8.06 4.10
CA THR A 100 3.40 9.34 4.26
C THR A 100 2.04 9.33 3.56
N SER A 101 1.84 8.48 2.55
CA SER A 101 0.56 8.34 1.87
C SER A 101 0.40 6.94 1.30
N VAL A 102 -0.82 6.43 1.33
CA VAL A 102 -1.25 5.19 0.68
C VAL A 102 -2.55 5.45 -0.07
N PHE A 103 -2.54 5.23 -1.38
CA PHE A 103 -3.72 5.34 -2.22
C PHE A 103 -4.04 4.03 -2.90
N ARG A 104 -5.27 3.53 -2.71
CA ARG A 104 -5.73 2.29 -3.34
C ARG A 104 -6.41 2.54 -4.67
N HIS A 105 -6.07 1.69 -5.62
CA HIS A 105 -6.63 1.66 -6.96
C HIS A 105 -7.22 0.29 -7.26
N ASP A 106 -8.22 0.27 -8.12
CA ASP A 106 -8.90 -0.96 -8.54
C ASP A 106 -7.98 -1.88 -9.37
N ASP A 107 -6.94 -1.33 -10.00
CA ASP A 107 -6.00 -2.08 -10.83
C ASP A 107 -4.62 -1.39 -10.93
N LEU A 108 -3.63 -2.15 -11.39
CA LEU A 108 -2.25 -1.69 -11.54
C LEU A 108 -2.10 -0.56 -12.56
N ALA A 109 -2.82 -0.60 -13.68
CA ALA A 109 -2.70 0.43 -14.71
C ALA A 109 -3.19 1.78 -14.18
N SER A 110 -4.28 1.78 -13.41
CA SER A 110 -4.80 2.96 -12.72
C SER A 110 -3.79 3.54 -11.71
N ALA A 111 -3.09 2.69 -10.95
CA ALA A 111 -2.06 3.14 -10.00
C ALA A 111 -0.82 3.72 -10.71
N LEU A 112 -0.35 3.09 -11.78
CA LEU A 112 0.76 3.59 -12.58
C LEU A 112 0.42 4.93 -13.25
N ALA A 113 -0.79 5.05 -13.80
CA ALA A 113 -1.25 6.31 -14.41
C ALA A 113 -1.36 7.45 -13.38
N ALA A 114 -1.81 7.17 -12.17
CA ALA A 114 -1.95 8.17 -11.10
C ALA A 114 -0.59 8.65 -10.54
N THR A 115 0.46 7.84 -10.69
CA THR A 115 1.78 8.10 -10.13
C THR A 115 2.84 8.45 -11.17
N GLU A 116 2.48 8.39 -12.47
CA GLU A 116 3.37 8.56 -13.61
C GLU A 116 4.50 7.50 -13.70
N LEU A 117 4.40 6.39 -12.96
CA LEU A 117 5.34 5.27 -13.05
C LEU A 117 5.10 4.47 -14.33
N THR A 118 6.17 3.86 -14.83
CA THR A 118 6.18 3.08 -16.08
C THR A 118 6.79 1.70 -15.88
N GLU A 119 6.74 0.87 -16.91
CA GLU A 119 7.38 -0.46 -16.90
C GLU A 119 8.90 -0.41 -16.68
N ASN A 120 9.55 0.74 -16.92
CA ASN A 120 10.97 0.92 -16.64
C ASN A 120 11.28 1.00 -15.14
N ASP A 121 10.27 1.29 -14.32
CA ASP A 121 10.38 1.45 -12.87
C ASP A 121 10.13 0.14 -12.12
N LEU A 122 9.92 -0.97 -12.86
CA LEU A 122 9.72 -2.30 -12.31
C LEU A 122 10.95 -2.77 -11.52
N VAL A 123 10.69 -3.28 -10.32
CA VAL A 123 11.70 -3.91 -9.46
C VAL A 123 11.83 -5.39 -9.84
N ASN A 124 13.06 -5.82 -10.11
CA ASN A 124 13.44 -7.22 -10.39
C ASN A 124 14.14 -7.89 -9.21
#